data_AF-A0A944TTQ4-F1
#
_entry.id   AF-A0A944TTQ4-F1
#
_cell.length_a   1.000
_cell.length_b   1.000
_cell.length_c   1.000
_cell.angle_alpha   90.00
_cell.angle_beta   90.00
_cell.angle_gamma   90.00
#
_symmetry.space_group_name_H-M   'P 1'
#
loop_
_entity.id
_entity.type
_entity.pdbx_description
1 polymer ?
#
loop_
_entity_poly.entity_id
_entity_poly.type
_entity_poly.pdbx_seq_one_letter_code
_entity_poly.pdbx_strand_id
1 'polypeptide(L)'
;MFKLVLYFLMGLLAYAQTTSFVWMVDQRAPFSGACFEVDSETNGEKFHSKVGKAKCRPKEAAATTFHWHPYQDGMGGKCYEVDTETGGQKYARFMAKEKCAPPELESRWIPNPEGAGGICFLIGQLQNGGQYVIKVEKKKCAPKKTNYIWIRVPNNMRGSCYQVDDETGGQGFNQKARDDQCKPTELSYQWVPSKFGEGGDCYVVDSKLGADGYVKSTSKKHCKSKIAGYQFERDKSGLGGECYEIGQSVGEKQFKLKVGLSKCRPEEIKTIFFPTRTLKGVCTEVDSKTSGENYMKFTDMEKCKPAEVELLWVDPTQDQKLQGCYRVDTETKGRQYVVKLKNKECSEELQKPEWMPRKSGWGGTCRHLKKAGSVVEVVMLPKNRCRPKKVIKAWRIIDEKDNPFKGECYEVDAEKGPSNYSIQISRMRCAPKTKEKIDYVFVKNKNGVGGQCYMVDRKTKGKNYSETTGASRCKKKLDRAARPEDYFNASDVNPFLK
;
A
#
# COMPACT_ATOMS: atom_id res chain seq x y z
N MET A 1 23.32 -59.87 42.19
CA MET A 1 22.45 -59.34 41.11
C MET A 1 21.59 -58.12 41.50
N PHE A 2 21.10 -58.00 42.74
CA PHE A 2 20.24 -56.86 43.13
C PHE A 2 20.94 -55.47 43.18
N LYS A 3 22.25 -55.40 43.43
CA LYS A 3 22.99 -54.11 43.44
C LYS A 3 23.24 -53.52 42.04
N LEU A 4 23.18 -54.31 40.97
CA LEU A 4 23.45 -53.82 39.60
C LEU A 4 22.20 -53.18 38.95
N VAL A 5 21.00 -53.61 39.35
CA VAL A 5 19.72 -53.06 38.86
C VAL A 5 19.45 -51.66 39.45
N LEU A 6 19.96 -51.38 40.66
CA LEU A 6 19.80 -50.06 41.30
C LEU A 6 20.67 -48.97 40.63
N TYR A 7 21.87 -49.30 40.16
CA TYR A 7 22.72 -48.35 39.42
C TYR A 7 22.17 -48.05 38.01
N PHE A 8 21.46 -49.00 37.39
CA PHE A 8 20.83 -48.78 36.09
C PHE A 8 19.54 -47.96 36.18
N LEU A 9 18.80 -48.04 37.30
CA LEU A 9 17.62 -47.20 37.55
C LEU A 9 17.97 -45.77 37.99
N MET A 10 19.11 -45.53 38.64
CA MET A 10 19.58 -44.17 38.92
C MET A 10 20.21 -43.45 37.71
N GLY A 11 20.66 -44.18 36.68
CA GLY A 11 21.19 -43.61 35.44
C GLY A 11 20.13 -43.08 34.46
N LEU A 12 18.84 -43.32 34.75
CA LEU A 12 17.69 -42.87 33.94
C LEU A 12 16.91 -41.72 34.57
N LEU A 13 17.45 -41.08 35.62
CA LEU A 13 17.09 -39.69 35.93
C LEU A 13 17.78 -38.81 34.88
N ALA A 14 17.28 -38.90 33.64
CA ALA A 14 17.58 -37.97 32.58
C ALA A 14 17.41 -36.57 33.18
N TYR A 15 18.50 -35.82 33.24
CA TYR A 15 18.51 -34.39 33.52
C TYR A 15 17.61 -33.71 32.48
N ALA A 16 16.30 -33.68 32.75
CA ALA A 16 15.42 -32.75 32.10
C ALA A 16 15.93 -31.39 32.54
N GLN A 17 16.75 -30.75 31.70
CA GLN A 17 17.19 -29.38 31.92
C GLN A 17 15.93 -28.57 32.21
N THR A 18 15.81 -28.14 33.47
CA THR A 18 14.64 -27.39 33.90
C THR A 18 14.73 -26.05 33.22
N THR A 19 13.85 -25.77 32.29
CA THR A 19 13.68 -24.41 31.76
C THR A 19 12.71 -23.65 32.66
N SER A 20 12.96 -22.37 32.90
CA SER A 20 12.04 -21.47 33.59
C SER A 20 11.52 -20.41 32.64
N PHE A 21 10.46 -19.71 33.03
CA PHE A 21 9.87 -18.63 32.25
C PHE A 21 10.13 -17.30 32.95
N VAL A 22 10.83 -16.39 32.28
CA VAL A 22 11.19 -15.08 32.80
C VAL A 22 10.55 -14.00 31.93
N TRP A 23 9.90 -13.04 32.59
CA TRP A 23 9.39 -11.85 31.94
C TRP A 23 10.46 -10.76 31.92
N MET A 24 10.75 -10.24 30.75
CA MET A 24 11.66 -9.11 30.59
C MET A 24 10.85 -7.87 30.22
N VAL A 25 10.89 -6.88 31.09
CA VAL A 25 10.21 -5.58 30.91
C VAL A 25 10.95 -4.77 29.86
N ASP A 26 10.19 -4.14 28.96
CA ASP A 26 10.69 -3.14 28.04
C ASP A 26 10.67 -1.78 28.73
N GLN A 27 11.85 -1.28 29.10
CA GLN A 27 12.01 -0.02 29.84
C GLN A 27 11.47 1.21 29.09
N ARG A 28 11.23 1.11 27.77
CA ARG A 28 10.72 2.23 26.95
C ARG A 28 9.21 2.40 27.05
N ALA A 29 8.47 1.39 27.54
CA ALA A 29 7.01 1.43 27.56
C ALA A 29 6.46 0.73 28.82
N PRO A 30 5.59 1.40 29.60
CA PRO A 30 5.00 0.81 30.78
C PRO A 30 4.18 -0.43 30.42
N PHE A 31 4.31 -1.48 31.23
CA PHE A 31 3.62 -2.77 31.04
C PHE A 31 3.91 -3.46 29.69
N SER A 32 4.97 -3.02 28.99
CA SER A 32 5.50 -3.70 27.82
C SER A 32 6.58 -4.69 28.24
N GLY A 33 6.64 -5.82 27.55
CA GLY A 33 7.62 -6.86 27.84
C GLY A 33 7.36 -8.11 27.03
N ALA A 34 8.30 -9.05 27.16
CA ALA A 34 8.25 -10.35 26.52
C ALA A 34 8.56 -11.46 27.52
N CYS A 35 7.88 -12.58 27.34
CA CYS A 35 8.15 -13.80 28.10
C CYS A 35 9.21 -14.61 27.37
N PHE A 36 10.22 -15.07 28.11
CA PHE A 36 11.29 -15.91 27.60
C PHE A 36 11.31 -17.24 28.35
N GLU A 37 11.47 -18.33 27.62
CA GLU A 37 11.90 -19.61 28.18
C GLU A 37 13.42 -19.57 28.27
N VAL A 38 13.96 -19.72 29.48
CA VAL A 38 15.39 -19.67 29.76
C VAL A 38 15.84 -20.97 30.40
N ASP A 39 17.07 -21.39 30.14
CA ASP A 39 17.71 -22.44 30.92
C ASP A 39 17.81 -22.00 32.40
N SER A 40 17.30 -22.82 33.33
CA SER A 40 17.30 -22.45 34.76
C SER A 40 18.69 -22.57 35.39
N GLU A 41 19.59 -23.37 34.83
CA GLU A 41 20.95 -23.50 35.36
C GLU A 41 21.73 -22.20 35.18
N THR A 42 21.61 -21.57 34.01
CA THR A 42 22.37 -20.36 33.66
C THR A 42 21.52 -19.10 33.55
N ASN A 43 20.25 -19.15 33.96
CA ASN A 43 19.29 -18.05 33.82
C ASN A 43 19.28 -17.43 32.41
N GLY A 44 19.44 -18.26 31.38
CA GLY A 44 19.35 -17.85 29.98
C GLY A 44 20.66 -17.67 29.23
N GLU A 45 21.84 -17.82 29.85
CA GLU A 45 23.11 -17.66 29.14
C GLU A 45 23.30 -18.71 28.03
N LYS A 46 22.93 -19.97 28.27
CA LYS A 46 23.04 -21.06 27.28
C LYS A 46 21.87 -21.06 26.29
N PHE A 47 20.65 -20.87 26.79
CA PHE A 47 19.43 -20.89 25.99
C PHE A 47 18.43 -19.86 26.49
N HIS A 48 17.96 -19.02 25.58
CA HIS A 48 16.80 -18.15 25.78
C HIS A 48 15.98 -18.04 24.51
N SER A 49 14.68 -18.27 24.63
CA SER A 49 13.78 -18.17 23.49
C SER A 49 12.52 -17.43 23.87
N LYS A 50 12.10 -16.48 23.03
CA LYS A 50 10.85 -15.76 23.23
C LYS A 50 9.68 -16.72 23.08
N VAL A 51 8.82 -16.77 24.10
CA VAL A 51 7.61 -17.61 24.13
C VAL A 51 6.35 -16.77 24.26
N GLY A 52 5.18 -17.42 24.18
CA GLY A 52 3.90 -16.75 24.39
C GLY A 52 3.77 -16.19 25.82
N LYS A 53 3.20 -14.99 25.96
CA LYS A 53 3.06 -14.29 27.26
C LYS A 53 2.40 -15.13 28.34
N ALA A 54 1.48 -16.02 27.98
CA ALA A 54 0.77 -16.91 28.91
C ALA A 54 1.70 -17.82 29.74
N LYS A 55 2.93 -18.10 29.27
CA LYS A 55 3.90 -18.92 30.00
C LYS A 55 4.52 -18.22 31.22
N CYS A 56 4.54 -16.89 31.22
CA CYS A 56 4.97 -16.07 32.36
C CYS A 56 3.79 -15.60 33.23
N ARG A 57 2.55 -16.00 32.91
CA ARG A 57 1.39 -15.67 33.73
C ARG A 57 1.47 -16.47 35.05
N PRO A 58 1.33 -15.84 36.22
CA PRO A 58 1.20 -16.55 37.49
C PRO A 58 0.15 -17.67 37.40
N LYS A 59 0.44 -18.84 38.01
CA LYS A 59 -0.46 -19.99 37.94
C LYS A 59 -1.75 -19.78 38.73
N GLU A 60 -1.65 -19.06 39.86
CA GLU A 60 -2.78 -18.74 40.71
C GLU A 60 -3.56 -17.57 40.11
N ALA A 61 -4.87 -17.74 39.88
CA ALA A 61 -5.70 -16.69 39.29
C ALA A 61 -5.75 -15.41 40.15
N ALA A 62 -5.71 -15.56 41.48
CA ALA A 62 -5.67 -14.45 42.44
C ALA A 62 -4.34 -13.65 42.41
N ALA A 63 -3.29 -14.19 41.79
CA ALA A 63 -2.00 -13.52 41.65
C ALA A 63 -1.95 -12.52 40.47
N THR A 64 -3.10 -12.24 39.84
CA THR A 64 -3.22 -11.21 38.80
C THR A 64 -4.38 -10.25 39.08
N THR A 65 -4.24 -9.01 38.64
CA THR A 65 -5.29 -7.97 38.69
C THR A 65 -5.37 -7.21 37.37
N PHE A 66 -6.48 -6.50 37.13
CA PHE A 66 -6.65 -5.65 35.96
C PHE A 66 -6.30 -4.19 36.27
N HIS A 67 -5.39 -3.63 35.49
CA HIS A 67 -4.88 -2.27 35.63
C HIS A 67 -5.21 -1.42 34.39
N TRP A 68 -5.91 -0.31 34.60
CA TRP A 68 -6.18 0.67 33.56
C TRP A 68 -5.04 1.70 33.50
N HIS A 69 -4.41 1.80 32.33
CA HIS A 69 -3.38 2.81 32.08
C HIS A 69 -3.95 3.88 31.13
N PRO A 70 -4.29 5.08 31.62
CA PRO A 70 -4.85 6.14 30.80
C PRO A 70 -3.82 6.66 29.79
N TYR A 71 -4.30 7.19 28.67
CA TYR A 71 -3.44 7.94 27.75
C TYR A 71 -3.10 9.32 28.34
N GLN A 72 -2.02 9.93 27.84
CA GLN A 72 -1.54 11.23 28.31
C GLN A 72 -2.56 12.37 28.08
N ASP A 73 -3.44 12.22 27.09
CA ASP A 73 -4.53 13.16 26.79
C ASP A 73 -5.75 12.99 27.70
N GLY A 74 -5.76 11.98 28.60
CA GLY A 74 -6.90 11.62 29.44
C GLY A 74 -8.07 11.01 28.66
N MET A 75 -7.98 10.90 27.32
CA MET A 75 -9.08 10.53 26.42
C MET A 75 -8.91 9.10 25.93
N GLY A 76 -8.87 8.16 26.88
CA GLY A 76 -8.72 6.76 26.59
C GLY A 76 -7.71 6.07 27.50
N GLY A 77 -7.38 4.84 27.14
CA GLY A 77 -6.37 4.07 27.82
C GLY A 77 -6.31 2.63 27.33
N LYS A 78 -5.43 1.87 27.99
CA LYS A 78 -5.22 0.44 27.76
C LYS A 78 -5.48 -0.32 29.05
N CYS A 79 -6.15 -1.45 28.93
CA CYS A 79 -6.34 -2.37 30.04
C CYS A 79 -5.23 -3.44 30.01
N TYR A 80 -4.61 -3.68 31.15
CA TYR A 80 -3.60 -4.71 31.33
C TYR A 80 -4.01 -5.69 32.42
N GLU A 81 -3.79 -6.97 32.21
CA GLU A 81 -3.68 -7.96 33.29
C GLU A 81 -2.22 -7.91 33.77
N VAL A 82 -2.02 -7.61 35.04
CA VAL A 82 -0.70 -7.50 35.66
C VAL A 82 -0.60 -8.45 36.85
N ASP A 83 0.60 -8.89 37.19
CA ASP A 83 0.81 -9.63 38.43
C ASP A 83 0.55 -8.73 39.64
N THR A 84 -0.15 -9.26 40.65
CA THR A 84 -0.52 -8.49 41.86
C THR A 84 0.69 -8.14 42.70
N GLU A 85 1.74 -8.98 42.69
CA GLU A 85 2.93 -8.85 43.53
C GLU A 85 3.78 -7.62 43.16
N THR A 86 4.01 -7.39 41.87
CA THR A 86 4.89 -6.32 41.36
C THR A 86 4.17 -5.29 40.52
N GLY A 87 2.85 -5.44 40.32
CA GLY A 87 2.05 -4.54 39.52
C GLY A 87 2.43 -4.53 38.04
N GLY A 88 3.04 -5.59 37.51
CA GLY A 88 3.34 -5.73 36.08
C GLY A 88 4.83 -5.86 35.72
N GLN A 89 5.74 -5.87 36.71
CA GLN A 89 7.16 -6.07 36.46
C GLN A 89 7.51 -7.53 36.20
N LYS A 90 6.75 -8.49 36.72
CA LYS A 90 6.92 -9.94 36.47
C LYS A 90 5.97 -10.46 35.41
N TYR A 91 4.85 -9.80 35.16
CA TYR A 91 3.91 -10.18 34.11
C TYR A 91 3.00 -9.02 33.74
N ALA A 92 2.93 -8.69 32.45
CA ALA A 92 1.90 -7.79 31.94
C ALA A 92 1.37 -8.25 30.58
N ARG A 93 0.04 -8.27 30.45
CA ARG A 93 -0.64 -8.63 29.21
C ARG A 93 -1.75 -7.65 28.90
N PHE A 94 -1.80 -7.18 27.66
CA PHE A 94 -2.90 -6.35 27.18
C PHE A 94 -4.21 -7.14 27.15
N MET A 95 -5.29 -6.52 27.62
CA MET A 95 -6.62 -7.10 27.74
C MET A 95 -7.68 -6.22 27.08
N ALA A 96 -8.87 -6.80 26.87
CA ALA A 96 -10.05 -6.06 26.43
C ALA A 96 -10.42 -5.00 27.48
N LYS A 97 -10.85 -3.82 27.03
CA LYS A 97 -11.04 -2.63 27.89
C LYS A 97 -12.10 -2.83 28.96
N GLU A 98 -13.07 -3.69 28.69
CA GLU A 98 -14.21 -4.02 29.55
C GLU A 98 -13.75 -4.75 30.82
N LYS A 99 -12.58 -5.40 30.80
CA LYS A 99 -12.01 -6.06 31.99
C LYS A 99 -11.50 -5.08 33.05
N CYS A 100 -11.24 -3.83 32.67
CA CYS A 100 -10.87 -2.75 33.58
C CYS A 100 -12.03 -1.78 33.84
N ALA A 101 -13.25 -2.08 33.36
CA ALA A 101 -14.38 -1.18 33.52
C ALA A 101 -14.85 -1.16 34.99
N PRO A 102 -15.04 0.03 35.60
CA PRO A 102 -15.70 0.14 36.89
C PRO A 102 -17.19 -0.27 36.80
N PRO A 103 -17.85 -0.58 37.94
CA PRO A 103 -19.25 -1.00 37.96
C PRO A 103 -20.21 0.12 37.52
N GLU A 104 -19.87 1.37 37.81
CA GLU A 104 -20.66 2.55 37.47
C GLU A 104 -20.04 3.25 36.26
N LEU A 105 -20.80 3.31 35.16
CA LEU A 105 -20.40 3.95 33.92
C LEU A 105 -21.50 4.91 33.47
N GLU A 106 -21.12 6.15 33.15
CA GLU A 106 -21.99 7.16 32.56
C GLU A 106 -21.61 7.37 31.08
N SER A 107 -22.60 7.46 30.20
CA SER A 107 -22.39 7.87 28.82
C SER A 107 -22.39 9.39 28.72
N ARG A 108 -21.29 9.98 28.24
CA ARG A 108 -21.17 11.43 28.01
C ARG A 108 -20.85 11.73 26.56
N TRP A 109 -21.62 12.65 25.97
CA TRP A 109 -21.31 13.24 24.68
C TRP A 109 -20.38 14.43 24.87
N ILE A 110 -19.28 14.47 24.11
CA ILE A 110 -18.35 15.59 24.10
C ILE A 110 -18.37 16.20 22.69
N PRO A 111 -18.86 17.45 22.52
CA PRO A 111 -18.93 18.10 21.22
C PRO A 111 -17.54 18.35 20.65
N ASN A 112 -17.42 18.31 19.33
CA ASN A 112 -16.17 18.65 18.66
C ASN A 112 -16.00 20.19 18.63
N PRO A 113 -14.91 20.77 19.18
CA PRO A 113 -14.71 22.22 19.12
C PRO A 113 -14.59 22.78 17.70
N GLU A 114 -14.20 21.95 16.72
CA GLU A 114 -13.98 22.39 15.33
C GLU A 114 -15.23 22.34 14.43
N GLY A 115 -16.41 21.94 14.95
CA GLY A 115 -17.64 22.01 14.16
C GLY A 115 -18.73 21.02 14.56
N ALA A 116 -19.62 20.72 13.62
CA ALA A 116 -20.75 19.82 13.85
C ALA A 116 -20.29 18.38 14.11
N GLY A 117 -20.77 17.79 15.19
CA GLY A 117 -20.40 16.45 15.64
C GLY A 117 -19.93 16.41 17.09
N GLY A 118 -19.62 15.20 17.53
CA GLY A 118 -19.05 14.91 18.84
C GLY A 118 -18.69 13.44 18.97
N ILE A 119 -18.11 13.11 20.11
CA ILE A 119 -17.65 11.77 20.44
C ILE A 119 -18.39 11.32 21.71
N CYS A 120 -18.95 10.12 21.65
CA CYS A 120 -19.60 9.48 22.79
C CYS A 120 -18.55 8.68 23.58
N PHE A 121 -18.47 8.92 24.89
CA PHE A 121 -17.60 8.21 25.81
C PHE A 121 -18.41 7.50 26.90
N LEU A 122 -17.92 6.36 27.37
CA LEU A 122 -18.27 5.84 28.69
C LEU A 122 -17.19 6.27 29.68
N ILE A 123 -17.63 6.92 30.75
CA ILE A 123 -16.78 7.48 31.80
C ILE A 123 -17.15 6.82 33.12
N GLY A 124 -16.15 6.42 33.91
CA GLY A 124 -16.36 5.93 35.27
C GLY A 124 -15.14 6.18 36.15
N GLN A 125 -15.33 6.12 37.47
CA GLN A 125 -14.26 6.29 38.44
C GLN A 125 -13.69 4.94 38.85
N LEU A 126 -12.37 4.78 38.77
CA LEU A 126 -11.66 3.58 39.21
C LEU A 126 -11.44 3.62 40.73
N GLN A 127 -11.29 2.44 41.35
CA GLN A 127 -11.06 2.32 42.80
C GLN A 127 -9.80 3.06 43.30
N ASN A 128 -8.83 3.29 42.41
CA ASN A 128 -7.60 4.04 42.72
C ASN A 128 -7.71 5.55 42.49
N GLY A 129 -8.91 6.09 42.26
CA GLY A 129 -9.15 7.51 41.96
C GLY A 129 -8.88 7.92 40.51
N GLY A 130 -8.37 7.01 39.66
CA GLY A 130 -8.20 7.27 38.23
C GLY A 130 -9.53 7.30 37.47
N GLN A 131 -9.51 7.87 36.26
CA GLN A 131 -10.68 7.91 35.38
C GLN A 131 -10.60 6.82 34.31
N TYR A 132 -11.67 6.04 34.19
CA TYR A 132 -11.89 5.14 33.07
C TYR A 132 -12.61 5.91 31.97
N VAL A 133 -12.02 6.00 30.78
CA VAL A 133 -12.61 6.69 29.62
C VAL A 133 -12.49 5.80 28.40
N ILE A 134 -13.60 5.43 27.78
CA ILE A 134 -13.58 4.70 26.50
C ILE A 134 -14.54 5.32 25.50
N LYS A 135 -14.07 5.47 24.26
CA LYS A 135 -14.92 5.84 23.13
C LYS A 135 -15.89 4.71 22.81
N VAL A 136 -17.16 5.03 22.67
CA VAL A 136 -18.22 4.06 22.33
C VAL A 136 -19.05 4.52 21.13
N GLU A 137 -19.96 3.65 20.69
CA GLU A 137 -20.90 3.97 19.62
C GLU A 137 -21.82 5.14 20.00
N LYS A 138 -22.06 6.04 19.05
CA LYS A 138 -22.86 7.27 19.24
C LYS A 138 -24.26 7.02 19.81
N LYS A 139 -24.87 5.87 19.46
CA LYS A 139 -26.20 5.47 19.93
C LYS A 139 -26.31 5.39 21.45
N LYS A 140 -25.20 5.12 22.17
CA LYS A 140 -25.20 5.08 23.64
C LYS A 140 -25.37 6.45 24.29
N CYS A 141 -25.05 7.52 23.58
CA CYS A 141 -25.26 8.90 24.02
C CYS A 141 -26.49 9.54 23.36
N ALA A 142 -27.26 8.79 22.56
CA ALA A 142 -28.42 9.35 21.88
C ALA A 142 -29.57 9.53 22.91
N PRO A 143 -30.17 10.72 23.00
CA PRO A 143 -31.32 10.93 23.87
C PRO A 143 -32.57 10.24 23.32
N LYS A 144 -33.59 10.12 24.18
CA LYS A 144 -34.86 9.46 23.81
C LYS A 144 -35.67 10.21 22.76
N LYS A 145 -35.52 11.54 22.70
CA LYS A 145 -36.21 12.43 21.76
C LYS A 145 -35.19 13.17 20.92
N THR A 146 -35.37 13.12 19.61
CA THR A 146 -34.48 13.73 18.63
C THR A 146 -35.25 14.26 17.44
N ASN A 147 -34.75 15.32 16.83
CA ASN A 147 -35.28 15.94 15.62
C ASN A 147 -34.19 15.98 14.55
N TYR A 148 -34.58 16.28 13.31
CA TYR A 148 -33.68 16.42 12.17
C TYR A 148 -33.60 17.88 11.75
N ILE A 149 -32.39 18.44 11.76
CA ILE A 149 -32.13 19.80 11.28
C ILE A 149 -31.14 19.78 10.12
N TRP A 150 -31.39 20.64 9.14
CA TRP A 150 -30.45 20.89 8.06
C TRP A 150 -29.49 22.01 8.46
N ILE A 151 -28.19 21.74 8.46
CA ILE A 151 -27.18 22.77 8.73
C ILE A 151 -26.47 23.10 7.42
N ARG A 152 -26.69 24.31 6.92
CA ARG A 152 -26.04 24.84 5.71
C ARG A 152 -24.61 25.27 6.02
N VAL A 153 -23.71 25.02 5.08
CA VAL A 153 -22.35 25.57 5.09
C VAL A 153 -22.42 27.05 4.68
N PRO A 154 -21.93 28.00 5.50
CA PRO A 154 -21.95 29.41 5.17
C PRO A 154 -21.35 29.70 3.78
N ASN A 155 -21.99 30.60 3.02
CA ASN A 155 -21.57 31.01 1.68
C ASN A 155 -21.51 29.90 0.60
N ASN A 156 -22.13 28.73 0.86
CA ASN A 156 -22.13 27.61 -0.08
C ASN A 156 -23.56 27.05 -0.29
N MET A 157 -23.77 26.36 -1.41
CA MET A 157 -25.01 25.62 -1.72
C MET A 157 -24.88 24.16 -1.26
N ARG A 158 -24.39 23.98 -0.03
CA ARG A 158 -24.15 22.68 0.59
C ARG A 158 -24.63 22.72 2.03
N GLY A 159 -25.04 21.57 2.53
CA GLY A 159 -25.36 21.37 3.92
C GLY A 159 -25.28 19.90 4.28
N SER A 160 -25.66 19.58 5.50
CA SER A 160 -25.83 18.21 5.94
C SER A 160 -26.99 18.11 6.91
N CYS A 161 -27.71 17.01 6.84
CA CYS A 161 -28.76 16.69 7.80
C CYS A 161 -28.12 16.16 9.10
N TYR A 162 -28.58 16.66 10.24
CA TYR A 162 -28.16 16.20 11.56
C TYR A 162 -29.38 15.80 12.37
N GLN A 163 -29.30 14.61 12.98
CA GLN A 163 -30.13 14.23 14.10
C GLN A 163 -29.60 14.95 15.33
N VAL A 164 -30.44 15.74 15.97
CA VAL A 164 -30.09 16.53 17.15
C VAL A 164 -31.02 16.20 18.30
N ASP A 165 -30.57 16.43 19.52
CA ASP A 165 -31.46 16.38 20.68
C ASP A 165 -32.47 17.53 20.66
N ASP A 166 -33.72 17.23 21.04
CA ASP A 166 -34.81 18.21 21.01
C ASP A 166 -34.65 19.31 22.08
N GLU A 167 -33.98 18.99 23.19
CA GLU A 167 -33.90 19.86 24.36
C GLU A 167 -32.93 21.02 24.17
N THR A 168 -31.78 20.77 23.54
CA THR A 168 -30.71 21.77 23.34
C THR A 168 -30.50 22.17 21.88
N GLY A 169 -31.25 21.57 20.96
CA GLY A 169 -31.10 21.83 19.52
C GLY A 169 -29.75 21.38 18.95
N GLY A 170 -29.12 20.37 19.57
CA GLY A 170 -27.89 19.75 19.08
C GLY A 170 -26.61 20.13 19.81
N GLN A 171 -26.68 20.86 20.92
CA GLN A 171 -25.52 21.12 21.78
C GLN A 171 -25.16 19.89 22.62
N GLY A 172 -26.17 19.16 23.11
CA GLY A 172 -26.01 17.96 23.93
C GLY A 172 -25.80 16.68 23.10
N PHE A 173 -26.34 16.61 21.89
CA PHE A 173 -26.11 15.50 20.95
C PHE A 173 -26.36 15.93 19.51
N ASN A 174 -25.41 15.66 18.62
CA ASN A 174 -25.64 15.80 17.19
C ASN A 174 -24.96 14.69 16.37
N GLN A 175 -25.68 14.11 15.44
CA GLN A 175 -25.15 13.07 14.58
C GLN A 175 -25.60 13.28 13.15
N LYS A 176 -24.66 13.25 12.21
CA LYS A 176 -24.97 13.31 10.78
C LYS A 176 -25.97 12.20 10.42
N ALA A 177 -27.12 12.61 9.91
CA ALA A 177 -28.21 11.76 9.45
C ALA A 177 -28.21 11.68 7.92
N ARG A 178 -29.13 10.89 7.35
CA ARG A 178 -29.32 10.84 5.90
C ARG A 178 -30.11 12.08 5.44
N ASP A 179 -29.73 12.67 4.31
CA ASP A 179 -30.32 13.93 3.82
C ASP A 179 -31.84 13.86 3.62
N ASP A 180 -32.39 12.69 3.34
CA ASP A 180 -33.84 12.47 3.15
C ASP A 180 -34.65 12.71 4.42
N GLN A 181 -34.04 12.59 5.61
CA GLN A 181 -34.73 12.87 6.87
C GLN A 181 -34.92 14.37 7.14
N CYS A 182 -34.14 15.23 6.49
CA CYS A 182 -34.30 16.69 6.52
C CYS A 182 -35.00 17.22 5.26
N LYS A 183 -35.53 16.34 4.39
CA LYS A 183 -36.13 16.78 3.12
C LYS A 183 -37.55 17.30 3.37
N PRO A 184 -37.85 18.57 3.06
CA PRO A 184 -39.18 19.15 3.25
C PRO A 184 -40.16 18.57 2.21
N THR A 185 -41.46 18.77 2.48
CA THR A 185 -42.55 18.31 1.59
C THR A 185 -42.64 19.13 0.31
N GLU A 186 -42.44 20.44 0.41
CA GLU A 186 -42.47 21.36 -0.72
C GLU A 186 -41.04 21.74 -1.15
N LEU A 187 -40.75 21.58 -2.44
CA LEU A 187 -39.41 21.79 -3.00
C LEU A 187 -39.49 22.73 -4.20
N SER A 188 -38.42 23.50 -4.42
CA SER A 188 -38.21 24.29 -5.63
C SER A 188 -36.84 24.00 -6.25
N TYR A 189 -36.65 24.39 -7.52
CA TYR A 189 -35.39 24.19 -8.23
C TYR A 189 -34.70 25.54 -8.48
N GLN A 190 -33.42 25.61 -8.14
CA GLN A 190 -32.61 26.81 -8.26
C GLN A 190 -31.35 26.53 -9.09
N TRP A 191 -31.16 27.29 -10.16
CA TRP A 191 -29.92 27.30 -10.93
C TRP A 191 -28.93 28.28 -10.30
N VAL A 192 -27.73 27.81 -9.97
CA VAL A 192 -26.65 28.66 -9.45
C VAL A 192 -25.49 28.63 -10.45
N PRO A 193 -25.20 29.76 -11.13
CA PRO A 193 -24.06 29.87 -12.03
C PRO A 193 -22.74 29.59 -11.32
N SER A 194 -21.77 29.01 -12.03
CA SER A 194 -20.43 28.80 -11.48
C SER A 194 -19.72 30.14 -11.29
N LYS A 195 -19.02 30.30 -10.15
CA LYS A 195 -18.18 31.50 -9.89
C LYS A 195 -17.00 31.62 -10.87
N PHE A 196 -16.58 30.50 -11.47
CA PHE A 196 -15.43 30.43 -12.38
C PHE A 196 -15.83 30.52 -13.85
N GLY A 197 -17.03 31.04 -14.15
CA GLY A 197 -17.54 31.16 -15.51
C GLY A 197 -18.46 30.01 -15.89
N GLU A 198 -18.19 29.39 -17.04
CA GLU A 198 -19.15 28.59 -17.81
C GLU A 198 -19.89 27.50 -17.01
N GLY A 199 -21.21 27.44 -17.20
CA GLY A 199 -22.08 26.47 -16.56
C GLY A 199 -22.62 26.92 -15.20
N GLY A 200 -22.95 25.92 -14.40
CA GLY A 200 -23.68 26.07 -13.14
C GLY A 200 -24.22 24.73 -12.69
N ASP A 201 -24.72 24.72 -11.46
CA ASP A 201 -25.31 23.57 -10.82
C ASP A 201 -26.79 23.82 -10.54
N CYS A 202 -27.57 22.76 -10.68
CA CYS A 202 -28.98 22.77 -10.30
C CYS A 202 -29.10 22.24 -8.89
N TYR A 203 -29.83 22.97 -8.05
CA TYR A 203 -30.12 22.59 -6.68
C TYR A 203 -31.63 22.43 -6.51
N VAL A 204 -32.01 21.40 -5.75
CA VAL A 204 -33.33 21.34 -5.15
C VAL A 204 -33.23 21.95 -3.76
N VAL A 205 -34.12 22.90 -3.46
CA VAL A 205 -34.14 23.65 -2.20
C VAL A 205 -35.53 23.61 -1.57
N ASP A 206 -35.61 23.91 -0.28
CA ASP A 206 -36.89 24.11 0.42
C ASP A 206 -37.69 25.24 -0.27
N SER A 207 -38.99 25.05 -0.51
CA SER A 207 -39.81 26.07 -1.19
C SER A 207 -40.01 27.35 -0.37
N LYS A 208 -39.95 27.27 0.96
CA LYS A 208 -40.23 28.36 1.92
C LYS A 208 -38.94 28.95 2.47
N LEU A 209 -38.02 28.09 2.91
CA LEU A 209 -36.77 28.47 3.57
C LEU A 209 -35.56 28.50 2.63
N GLY A 210 -35.74 28.14 1.36
CA GLY A 210 -34.64 28.08 0.39
C GLY A 210 -33.53 27.13 0.82
N ALA A 211 -32.28 27.54 0.60
CA ALA A 211 -31.11 26.71 0.88
C ALA A 211 -30.82 26.51 2.39
N ASP A 212 -31.40 27.35 3.25
CA ASP A 212 -31.21 27.28 4.70
C ASP A 212 -32.08 26.18 5.32
N GLY A 213 -33.27 25.91 4.76
CA GLY A 213 -34.10 24.77 5.17
C GLY A 213 -33.66 23.43 4.56
N TYR A 214 -33.26 23.43 3.29
CA TYR A 214 -32.75 22.24 2.60
C TYR A 214 -32.03 22.64 1.31
N VAL A 215 -30.90 22.03 1.00
CA VAL A 215 -30.25 22.21 -0.31
C VAL A 215 -29.54 20.94 -0.74
N LYS A 216 -29.89 20.42 -1.91
CA LYS A 216 -29.19 19.27 -2.50
C LYS A 216 -28.96 19.48 -3.98
N SER A 217 -27.75 19.16 -4.44
CA SER A 217 -27.46 19.15 -5.87
C SER A 217 -28.32 18.09 -6.56
N THR A 218 -28.88 18.44 -7.72
CA THR A 218 -29.74 17.57 -8.52
C THR A 218 -29.34 17.62 -10.00
N SER A 219 -29.97 16.77 -10.81
CA SER A 219 -29.74 16.75 -12.25
C SER A 219 -30.10 18.10 -12.87
N LYS A 220 -29.19 18.61 -13.72
CA LYS A 220 -29.37 19.88 -14.44
C LYS A 220 -30.67 19.93 -15.24
N LYS A 221 -31.22 18.77 -15.65
CA LYS A 221 -32.50 18.65 -16.35
C LYS A 221 -33.67 19.28 -15.58
N HIS A 222 -33.66 19.26 -14.25
CA HIS A 222 -34.75 19.83 -13.44
C HIS A 222 -34.75 21.36 -13.40
N CYS A 223 -33.64 22.01 -13.75
CA CYS A 223 -33.55 23.46 -13.86
C CYS A 223 -33.73 23.99 -15.30
N LYS A 224 -33.96 23.12 -16.29
CA LYS A 224 -34.12 23.51 -17.70
C LYS A 224 -35.58 23.85 -18.00
N SER A 225 -35.86 25.02 -18.58
CA SER A 225 -37.20 25.38 -19.05
C SER A 225 -37.32 25.36 -20.58
N LYS A 226 -36.34 25.85 -21.34
CA LYS A 226 -36.35 25.85 -22.82
C LYS A 226 -34.94 25.80 -23.42
N ILE A 227 -34.73 24.99 -24.47
CA ILE A 227 -33.47 24.91 -25.25
C ILE A 227 -33.55 25.89 -26.42
N ALA A 228 -32.54 26.75 -26.60
CA ALA A 228 -32.45 27.72 -27.69
C ALA A 228 -31.59 27.21 -28.87
N GLY A 229 -30.55 26.41 -28.61
CA GLY A 229 -29.70 25.84 -29.66
C GLY A 229 -28.38 25.28 -29.15
N TYR A 230 -27.48 24.95 -30.08
CA TYR A 230 -26.11 24.52 -29.81
C TYR A 230 -25.12 25.52 -30.41
N GLN A 231 -24.06 25.85 -29.66
CA GLN A 231 -22.99 26.75 -30.10
C GLN A 231 -21.64 26.11 -29.84
N PHE A 232 -20.78 26.09 -30.86
CA PHE A 232 -19.40 25.70 -30.72
C PHE A 232 -18.54 26.93 -30.40
N GLU A 233 -17.64 26.80 -29.44
CA GLU A 233 -16.65 27.84 -29.16
C GLU A 233 -15.26 27.24 -29.20
N ARG A 234 -14.39 27.89 -29.98
CA ARG A 234 -13.00 27.46 -30.16
C ARG A 234 -12.23 27.64 -28.88
N ASP A 235 -11.34 26.69 -28.60
CA ASP A 235 -10.37 26.83 -27.54
C ASP A 235 -9.29 27.86 -27.93
N LYS A 236 -8.46 28.24 -26.96
CA LYS A 236 -7.36 29.20 -27.17
C LYS A 236 -6.31 28.72 -28.16
N SER A 237 -6.23 27.41 -28.44
CA SER A 237 -5.28 26.86 -29.41
C SER A 237 -5.77 27.01 -30.85
N GLY A 238 -7.09 27.21 -31.03
CA GLY A 238 -7.75 27.22 -32.34
C GLY A 238 -7.82 25.84 -33.00
N LEU A 239 -7.27 24.79 -32.40
CA LEU A 239 -7.24 23.42 -32.94
C LEU A 239 -8.31 22.51 -32.34
N GLY A 240 -9.23 23.08 -31.58
CA GLY A 240 -10.34 22.40 -30.97
C GLY A 240 -11.35 23.40 -30.42
N GLY A 241 -12.30 22.89 -29.64
CA GLY A 241 -13.30 23.70 -28.98
C GLY A 241 -14.27 22.85 -28.20
N GLU A 242 -15.27 23.53 -27.64
CA GLU A 242 -16.31 22.92 -26.83
C GLU A 242 -17.67 23.25 -27.42
N CYS A 243 -18.60 22.31 -27.33
CA CYS A 243 -19.97 22.51 -27.77
C CYS A 243 -20.84 22.79 -26.54
N TYR A 244 -21.69 23.81 -26.63
CA TYR A 244 -22.56 24.22 -25.55
C TYR A 244 -24.02 24.22 -26.01
N GLU A 245 -24.88 23.71 -25.14
CA GLU A 245 -26.32 23.91 -25.20
C GLU A 245 -26.64 25.24 -24.53
N ILE A 246 -27.31 26.12 -25.27
CA ILE A 246 -27.75 27.43 -24.78
C ILE A 246 -29.25 27.37 -24.55
N GLY A 247 -29.71 27.87 -23.40
CA GLY A 247 -31.12 27.84 -23.03
C GLY A 247 -31.48 28.81 -21.92
N GLN A 248 -32.73 28.76 -21.49
CA GLN A 248 -33.26 29.52 -20.36
C GLN A 248 -33.53 28.57 -19.17
N SER A 249 -33.17 29.03 -17.96
CA SER A 249 -33.42 28.31 -16.70
C SER A 249 -34.71 28.79 -16.04
N VAL A 250 -35.12 28.11 -14.96
CA VAL A 250 -36.20 28.57 -14.07
C VAL A 250 -35.84 29.96 -13.53
N GLY A 251 -36.67 30.98 -13.83
CA GLY A 251 -36.38 32.39 -13.54
C GLY A 251 -35.68 33.16 -14.67
N GLU A 252 -35.82 32.71 -15.92
CA GLU A 252 -35.42 33.39 -17.18
C GLU A 252 -33.93 33.70 -17.36
N LYS A 253 -33.06 33.25 -16.44
CA LYS A 253 -31.61 33.39 -16.61
C LYS A 253 -31.12 32.49 -17.73
N GLN A 254 -30.37 33.05 -18.67
CA GLN A 254 -29.67 32.28 -19.69
C GLN A 254 -28.66 31.34 -19.02
N PHE A 255 -28.56 30.11 -19.51
CA PHE A 255 -27.51 29.18 -19.12
C PHE A 255 -26.80 28.66 -20.37
N LYS A 256 -25.53 28.31 -20.17
CA LYS A 256 -24.66 27.70 -21.16
C LYS A 256 -24.14 26.40 -20.57
N LEU A 257 -24.48 25.26 -21.16
CA LEU A 257 -24.13 23.94 -20.65
C LEU A 257 -23.27 23.20 -21.66
N LYS A 258 -22.06 22.82 -21.27
CA LYS A 258 -21.19 21.97 -22.10
C LYS A 258 -21.88 20.64 -22.42
N VAL A 259 -21.92 20.29 -23.71
CA VAL A 259 -22.46 19.04 -24.24
C VAL A 259 -21.42 18.34 -25.12
N GLY A 260 -21.73 17.12 -25.57
CA GLY A 260 -20.85 16.41 -26.50
C GLY A 260 -20.74 17.12 -27.85
N LEU A 261 -19.54 17.15 -28.43
CA LEU A 261 -19.26 17.78 -29.74
C LEU A 261 -20.18 17.32 -30.87
N SER A 262 -20.73 16.11 -30.79
CA SER A 262 -21.69 15.58 -31.77
C SER A 262 -22.95 16.44 -31.91
N LYS A 263 -23.32 17.24 -30.90
CA LYS A 263 -24.47 18.16 -30.97
C LYS A 263 -24.21 19.42 -31.79
N CYS A 264 -22.95 19.80 -31.97
CA CYS A 264 -22.53 20.89 -32.85
C CYS A 264 -22.01 20.38 -34.20
N ARG A 265 -22.08 19.07 -34.48
CA ARG A 265 -21.54 18.49 -35.72
C ARG A 265 -22.47 18.82 -36.90
N PRO A 266 -21.98 19.51 -37.94
CA PRO A 266 -22.76 19.79 -39.15
C PRO A 266 -22.89 18.55 -40.03
N GLU A 267 -23.76 18.61 -41.03
CA GLU A 267 -23.95 17.52 -42.00
C GLU A 267 -22.74 17.36 -42.94
N GLU A 268 -22.15 18.47 -43.38
CA GLU A 268 -20.99 18.49 -44.26
C GLU A 268 -19.69 18.69 -43.46
N ILE A 269 -18.84 17.66 -43.45
CA ILE A 269 -17.51 17.71 -42.82
C ILE A 269 -16.41 17.34 -43.81
N LYS A 270 -15.21 17.87 -43.58
CA LYS A 270 -13.96 17.45 -44.26
C LYS A 270 -12.85 17.21 -43.25
N THR A 271 -11.86 16.40 -43.61
CA THR A 271 -10.69 16.12 -42.75
C THR A 271 -9.48 16.93 -43.20
N ILE A 272 -8.86 17.64 -42.25
CA ILE A 272 -7.69 18.49 -42.50
C ILE A 272 -6.61 18.16 -41.47
N PHE A 273 -5.38 18.02 -41.95
CA PHE A 273 -4.19 17.96 -41.10
C PHE A 273 -3.69 19.37 -40.79
N PHE A 274 -3.61 19.69 -39.51
CA PHE A 274 -3.04 20.94 -39.03
C PHE A 274 -1.62 20.70 -38.51
N PRO A 275 -0.57 21.23 -39.18
CA PRO A 275 0.79 21.15 -38.67
C PRO A 275 0.91 22.00 -37.41
N THR A 276 1.29 21.36 -36.29
CA THR A 276 1.45 22.05 -35.00
C THR A 276 2.89 22.46 -34.76
N ARG A 277 3.86 21.67 -35.25
CA ARG A 277 5.31 21.89 -35.20
C ARG A 277 6.00 21.11 -36.34
N THR A 278 7.31 21.28 -36.48
CA THR A 278 8.14 20.42 -37.34
C THR A 278 7.92 18.95 -37.01
N LEU A 279 7.55 18.15 -38.02
CA LEU A 279 7.24 16.71 -37.92
C LEU A 279 6.19 16.35 -36.86
N LYS A 280 5.24 17.27 -36.59
CA LYS A 280 4.11 17.01 -35.71
C LYS A 280 2.86 17.77 -36.13
N GLY A 281 1.74 17.09 -36.23
CA GLY A 281 0.44 17.74 -36.37
C GLY A 281 -0.69 16.89 -35.85
N VAL A 282 -1.90 17.32 -36.18
CA VAL A 282 -3.15 16.73 -35.72
C VAL A 282 -4.11 16.64 -36.90
N CYS A 283 -4.81 15.51 -37.02
CA CYS A 283 -5.88 15.35 -37.98
C CYS A 283 -7.20 15.79 -37.32
N THR A 284 -7.98 16.61 -38.02
CA THR A 284 -9.24 17.15 -37.52
C THR A 284 -10.36 17.01 -38.54
N GLU A 285 -11.56 16.70 -38.05
CA GLU A 285 -12.81 16.91 -38.77
C GLU A 285 -13.24 18.36 -38.55
N VAL A 286 -13.50 19.10 -39.63
CA VAL A 286 -13.98 20.48 -39.58
C VAL A 286 -15.28 20.62 -40.37
N ASP A 287 -16.11 21.60 -39.98
CA ASP A 287 -17.22 22.06 -40.82
C ASP A 287 -16.72 22.45 -42.21
N SER A 288 -17.32 21.90 -43.26
CA SER A 288 -16.86 22.15 -44.63
C SER A 288 -17.03 23.61 -45.06
N LYS A 289 -18.08 24.29 -44.55
CA LYS A 289 -18.47 25.64 -44.97
C LYS A 289 -17.58 26.72 -44.35
N THR A 290 -17.29 26.63 -43.06
CA THR A 290 -16.45 27.61 -42.35
C THR A 290 -15.03 27.14 -42.08
N SER A 291 -14.66 25.95 -42.56
CA SER A 291 -13.33 25.36 -42.36
C SER A 291 -12.89 25.31 -40.89
N GLY A 292 -13.84 25.11 -39.97
CA GLY A 292 -13.57 24.85 -38.56
C GLY A 292 -14.00 25.93 -37.57
N GLU A 293 -14.62 27.02 -38.03
CA GLU A 293 -15.10 28.08 -37.10
C GLU A 293 -16.28 27.60 -36.24
N ASN A 294 -17.20 26.82 -36.83
CA ASN A 294 -18.45 26.38 -36.18
C ASN A 294 -18.39 24.94 -35.66
N TYR A 295 -17.38 24.17 -36.06
CA TYR A 295 -17.17 22.81 -35.58
C TYR A 295 -15.75 22.35 -35.91
N MET A 296 -15.03 21.87 -34.92
CA MET A 296 -13.73 21.23 -35.07
C MET A 296 -13.56 20.10 -34.06
N LYS A 297 -13.11 18.94 -34.52
CA LYS A 297 -12.90 17.76 -33.67
C LYS A 297 -11.68 16.97 -34.12
N PHE A 298 -10.80 16.61 -33.19
CA PHE A 298 -9.71 15.67 -33.47
C PHE A 298 -10.23 14.31 -33.93
N THR A 299 -9.58 13.73 -34.93
CA THR A 299 -9.88 12.39 -35.46
C THR A 299 -8.60 11.58 -35.62
N ASP A 300 -8.75 10.29 -35.94
CA ASP A 300 -7.62 9.41 -36.25
C ASP A 300 -6.75 9.98 -37.37
N MET A 301 -5.43 9.93 -37.16
CA MET A 301 -4.44 10.37 -38.11
C MET A 301 -4.57 9.70 -39.48
N GLU A 302 -4.95 8.42 -39.52
CA GLU A 302 -5.11 7.68 -40.79
C GLU A 302 -6.19 8.29 -41.69
N LYS A 303 -7.16 9.06 -41.16
CA LYS A 303 -8.14 9.78 -42.00
C LYS A 303 -7.55 10.95 -42.78
N CYS A 304 -6.41 11.49 -42.35
CA CYS A 304 -5.66 12.52 -43.07
C CYS A 304 -4.51 11.94 -43.89
N LYS A 305 -4.38 10.61 -43.98
CA LYS A 305 -3.25 9.97 -44.66
C LYS A 305 -3.39 10.10 -46.18
N PRO A 306 -2.40 10.70 -46.88
CA PRO A 306 -2.39 10.76 -48.33
C PRO A 306 -2.05 9.40 -48.93
N ALA A 307 -2.22 9.27 -50.26
CA ALA A 307 -1.97 8.03 -50.98
C ALA A 307 -0.50 7.57 -50.87
N GLU A 308 0.45 8.50 -50.89
CA GLU A 308 1.89 8.21 -50.87
C GLU A 308 2.55 8.71 -49.57
N VAL A 309 3.23 7.80 -48.88
CA VAL A 309 3.95 8.06 -47.63
C VAL A 309 5.27 7.30 -47.60
N GLU A 310 6.27 7.86 -46.93
CA GLU A 310 7.60 7.25 -46.74
C GLU A 310 7.99 7.20 -45.25
N LEU A 311 8.94 6.32 -44.92
CA LEU A 311 9.52 6.23 -43.57
C LEU A 311 10.74 7.14 -43.46
N LEU A 312 10.71 8.05 -42.49
CA LEU A 312 11.78 8.99 -42.18
C LEU A 312 12.34 8.69 -40.78
N TRP A 313 13.63 8.38 -40.70
CA TRP A 313 14.34 8.28 -39.42
C TRP A 313 15.07 9.60 -39.15
N VAL A 314 14.78 10.22 -38.00
CA VAL A 314 15.46 11.45 -37.56
C VAL A 314 16.46 11.10 -36.48
N ASP A 315 17.73 11.35 -36.77
CA ASP A 315 18.86 11.08 -35.87
C ASP A 315 18.81 12.02 -34.63
N PRO A 316 19.08 11.50 -33.41
CA PRO A 316 19.16 12.32 -32.20
C PRO A 316 20.13 13.51 -32.25
N THR A 317 21.13 13.47 -33.14
CA THR A 317 22.16 14.51 -33.26
C THR A 317 21.64 15.81 -33.89
N GLN A 318 20.56 15.76 -34.67
CA GLN A 318 20.00 16.94 -35.34
C GLN A 318 19.03 17.73 -34.46
N ASP A 319 18.11 17.05 -33.77
CA ASP A 319 17.23 17.64 -32.76
C ASP A 319 16.73 16.52 -31.84
N GLN A 320 17.17 16.52 -30.58
CA GLN A 320 16.76 15.53 -29.59
C GLN A 320 15.23 15.43 -29.43
N LYS A 321 14.48 16.51 -29.67
CA LYS A 321 13.01 16.51 -29.58
C LYS A 321 12.34 15.82 -30.76
N LEU A 322 13.02 15.77 -31.91
CA LEU A 322 12.53 15.16 -33.13
C LEU A 322 13.06 13.74 -33.34
N GLN A 323 13.91 13.20 -32.46
CA GLN A 323 14.41 11.83 -32.58
C GLN A 323 13.28 10.79 -32.73
N GLY A 324 13.44 9.90 -33.71
CA GLY A 324 12.62 8.70 -33.84
C GLY A 324 12.26 8.39 -35.29
N CYS A 325 11.30 7.47 -35.45
CA CYS A 325 10.78 7.14 -36.77
C CYS A 325 9.44 7.80 -37.04
N TYR A 326 9.29 8.33 -38.25
CA TYR A 326 8.10 9.00 -38.72
C TYR A 326 7.65 8.37 -40.03
N ARG A 327 6.33 8.42 -40.24
CA ARG A 327 5.73 8.24 -41.56
C ARG A 327 5.26 9.60 -42.02
N VAL A 328 5.83 10.10 -43.11
CA VAL A 328 5.55 11.44 -43.66
C VAL A 328 4.97 11.31 -45.05
N ASP A 329 4.16 12.29 -45.46
CA ASP A 329 3.72 12.37 -46.86
C ASP A 329 4.91 12.63 -47.79
N THR A 330 4.92 11.95 -48.94
CA THR A 330 6.04 12.01 -49.88
C THR A 330 6.14 13.38 -50.56
N GLU A 331 5.01 14.03 -50.84
CA GLU A 331 4.90 15.27 -51.64
C GLU A 331 5.42 16.49 -50.88
N THR A 332 4.96 16.71 -49.65
CA THR A 332 5.26 17.90 -48.83
C THR A 332 6.24 17.61 -47.68
N LYS A 333 6.71 16.36 -47.56
CA LYS A 333 7.68 15.91 -46.56
C LYS A 333 7.23 16.22 -45.12
N GLY A 334 5.94 16.03 -44.84
CA GLY A 334 5.38 16.13 -43.49
C GLY A 334 4.57 17.38 -43.18
N ARG A 335 4.30 18.27 -44.16
CA ARG A 335 3.43 19.44 -43.95
C ARG A 335 1.95 19.07 -44.00
N GLN A 336 1.58 18.09 -44.81
CA GLN A 336 0.21 17.61 -44.95
C GLN A 336 -0.08 16.34 -44.16
N TYR A 337 0.95 15.55 -43.83
CA TYR A 337 0.77 14.39 -42.96
C TYR A 337 2.09 13.94 -42.33
N VAL A 338 2.09 13.82 -41.00
CA VAL A 338 3.20 13.19 -40.29
C VAL A 338 2.70 12.48 -39.04
N VAL A 339 3.10 11.22 -38.88
CA VAL A 339 2.83 10.43 -37.66
C VAL A 339 4.12 9.80 -37.15
N LYS A 340 4.35 9.87 -35.85
CA LYS A 340 5.48 9.21 -35.19
C LYS A 340 5.16 7.73 -34.97
N LEU A 341 6.01 6.85 -35.47
CA LEU A 341 5.89 5.40 -35.32
C LEU A 341 6.68 4.90 -34.11
N LYS A 342 6.43 3.64 -33.70
CA LYS A 342 7.28 2.98 -32.70
C LYS A 342 8.63 2.66 -33.35
N ASN A 343 9.73 2.88 -32.63
CA ASN A 343 11.10 2.62 -33.14
C ASN A 343 11.27 1.22 -33.76
N LYS A 344 10.53 0.21 -33.26
CA LYS A 344 10.58 -1.16 -33.78
C LYS A 344 10.18 -1.29 -35.25
N GLU A 345 9.32 -0.41 -35.74
CA GLU A 345 8.83 -0.43 -37.13
C GLU A 345 9.90 0.05 -38.13
N CYS A 346 11.00 0.63 -37.64
CA CYS A 346 12.06 1.21 -38.45
C CYS A 346 13.44 0.65 -38.10
N SER A 347 13.49 -0.53 -37.48
CA SER A 347 14.75 -1.11 -37.01
C SER A 347 14.83 -2.61 -37.23
N GLU A 348 16.00 -3.04 -37.69
CA GLU A 348 16.36 -4.44 -37.96
C GLU A 348 17.15 -5.02 -36.76
N GLU A 349 16.87 -6.27 -36.38
CA GLU A 349 17.60 -6.97 -35.32
C GLU A 349 18.95 -7.46 -35.86
N LEU A 350 20.07 -6.95 -35.31
CA LEU A 350 21.40 -7.23 -35.86
C LEU A 350 22.12 -8.44 -35.24
N GLN A 351 21.91 -8.75 -33.95
CA GLN A 351 22.74 -9.73 -33.22
C GLN A 351 22.00 -10.52 -32.14
N LYS A 352 22.56 -11.68 -31.79
CA LYS A 352 22.09 -12.54 -30.69
C LYS A 352 22.25 -11.84 -29.33
N PRO A 353 21.38 -12.12 -28.34
CA PRO A 353 21.50 -11.58 -27.00
C PRO A 353 22.84 -11.92 -26.32
N GLU A 354 23.43 -10.94 -25.64
CA GLU A 354 24.68 -11.00 -24.90
C GLU A 354 24.42 -10.80 -23.39
N TRP A 355 25.04 -11.61 -22.54
CA TRP A 355 25.00 -11.43 -21.08
C TRP A 355 26.12 -10.51 -20.61
N MET A 356 25.75 -9.50 -19.81
CA MET A 356 26.67 -8.59 -19.14
C MET A 356 26.65 -8.85 -17.63
N PRO A 357 27.68 -9.48 -17.06
CA PRO A 357 27.76 -9.71 -15.62
C PRO A 357 28.01 -8.41 -14.85
N ARG A 358 27.60 -8.38 -13.59
CA ARG A 358 28.02 -7.33 -12.64
C ARG A 358 29.50 -7.50 -12.28
N LYS A 359 30.11 -6.44 -11.70
CA LYS A 359 31.49 -6.48 -11.21
C LYS A 359 31.77 -7.66 -10.25
N SER A 360 30.78 -8.10 -9.48
CA SER A 360 30.91 -9.26 -8.58
C SER A 360 30.93 -10.62 -9.30
N GLY A 361 30.71 -10.67 -10.61
CA GLY A 361 30.42 -11.89 -11.37
C GLY A 361 29.02 -12.44 -11.13
N TRP A 362 28.43 -12.20 -9.95
CA TRP A 362 27.08 -12.64 -9.60
C TRP A 362 25.99 -11.63 -9.97
N GLY A 363 24.99 -12.10 -10.73
CA GLY A 363 23.96 -11.28 -11.32
C GLY A 363 24.48 -10.53 -12.55
N GLY A 364 23.54 -10.05 -13.34
CA GLY A 364 23.85 -9.35 -14.59
C GLY A 364 22.59 -9.00 -15.34
N THR A 365 22.79 -8.59 -16.58
CA THR A 365 21.73 -8.14 -17.48
C THR A 365 21.94 -8.73 -18.86
N CYS A 366 20.84 -9.06 -19.54
CA CYS A 366 20.85 -9.53 -20.92
C CYS A 366 20.59 -8.34 -21.84
N ARG A 367 21.39 -8.16 -22.89
CA ARG A 367 21.22 -7.07 -23.86
C ARG A 367 21.33 -7.58 -25.29
N HIS A 368 20.87 -6.81 -26.27
CA HIS A 368 21.19 -7.02 -27.69
C HIS A 368 21.36 -5.68 -28.41
N LEU A 369 22.05 -5.70 -29.55
CA LEU A 369 22.27 -4.52 -30.39
C LEU A 369 21.20 -4.45 -31.50
N LYS A 370 20.63 -3.27 -31.69
CA LYS A 370 19.61 -3.00 -32.73
C LYS A 370 20.04 -1.85 -33.63
N LYS A 371 19.87 -1.97 -34.96
CA LYS A 371 20.11 -0.86 -35.90
C LYS A 371 18.82 -0.12 -36.17
N ALA A 372 18.81 1.20 -36.04
CA ALA A 372 17.74 2.06 -36.50
C ALA A 372 18.35 3.14 -37.39
N GLY A 373 18.21 2.98 -38.71
CA GLY A 373 18.96 3.80 -39.68
C GLY A 373 20.48 3.62 -39.53
N SER A 374 21.19 4.70 -39.23
CA SER A 374 22.64 4.74 -38.96
C SER A 374 23.00 4.44 -37.50
N VAL A 375 22.05 4.46 -36.57
CA VAL A 375 22.31 4.38 -35.13
C VAL A 375 22.23 2.93 -34.63
N VAL A 376 23.18 2.53 -33.79
CA VAL A 376 23.17 1.24 -33.06
C VAL A 376 22.73 1.48 -31.62
N GLU A 377 21.59 0.92 -31.23
CA GLU A 377 21.01 1.04 -29.89
C GLU A 377 21.25 -0.26 -29.08
N VAL A 378 21.56 -0.10 -27.78
CA VAL A 378 21.65 -1.22 -26.83
C VAL A 378 20.29 -1.41 -26.15
N VAL A 379 19.64 -2.54 -26.41
CA VAL A 379 18.32 -2.85 -25.83
C VAL A 379 18.45 -3.92 -24.75
N MET A 380 17.82 -3.68 -23.59
CA MET A 380 17.82 -4.62 -22.46
C MET A 380 16.73 -5.67 -22.62
N LEU A 381 17.07 -6.94 -22.41
CA LEU A 381 16.19 -8.08 -22.59
C LEU A 381 15.89 -8.82 -21.27
N PRO A 382 14.78 -9.56 -21.19
CA PRO A 382 14.55 -10.52 -20.11
C PRO A 382 15.72 -11.49 -19.97
N LYS A 383 16.16 -11.74 -18.72
CA LYS A 383 17.39 -12.51 -18.42
C LYS A 383 17.40 -13.92 -19.01
N ASN A 384 16.22 -14.55 -19.16
CA ASN A 384 16.09 -15.88 -19.74
C ASN A 384 16.46 -15.95 -21.23
N ARG A 385 16.48 -14.83 -21.97
CA ARG A 385 16.95 -14.79 -23.37
C ARG A 385 18.45 -15.03 -23.51
N CYS A 386 19.22 -14.80 -22.44
CA CYS A 386 20.65 -15.10 -22.37
C CYS A 386 20.94 -16.40 -21.59
N ARG A 387 19.93 -17.21 -21.28
CA ARG A 387 20.11 -18.43 -20.48
C ARG A 387 20.86 -19.50 -21.28
N PRO A 388 22.00 -20.01 -20.79
CA PRO A 388 22.75 -21.07 -21.46
C PRO A 388 22.00 -22.40 -21.39
N LYS A 389 22.37 -23.34 -22.25
CA LYS A 389 21.72 -24.67 -22.32
C LYS A 389 21.91 -25.49 -21.04
N LYS A 390 23.09 -25.39 -20.41
CA LYS A 390 23.43 -26.09 -19.18
C LYS A 390 23.64 -25.10 -18.05
N VAL A 391 22.95 -25.33 -16.94
CA VAL A 391 23.05 -24.51 -15.73
C VAL A 391 23.13 -25.39 -14.50
N ILE A 392 23.86 -24.91 -13.49
CA ILE A 392 23.91 -25.50 -12.15
C ILE A 392 23.30 -24.55 -11.13
N LYS A 393 23.01 -25.06 -9.93
CA LYS A 393 22.55 -24.25 -8.80
C LYS A 393 23.70 -24.05 -7.84
N ALA A 394 23.97 -22.80 -7.50
CA ALA A 394 25.05 -22.43 -6.60
C ALA A 394 24.51 -21.54 -5.48
N TRP A 395 24.96 -21.81 -4.26
CA TRP A 395 24.70 -20.96 -3.10
C TRP A 395 25.82 -19.96 -2.94
N ARG A 396 25.46 -18.70 -2.70
CA ARG A 396 26.41 -17.61 -2.46
C ARG A 396 26.12 -17.00 -1.11
N ILE A 397 27.12 -16.98 -0.23
CA ILE A 397 27.05 -16.21 1.02
C ILE A 397 27.21 -14.72 0.64
N ILE A 398 26.28 -13.88 1.11
CA ILE A 398 26.28 -12.45 0.80
C ILE A 398 27.17 -11.69 1.78
N ASP A 399 27.26 -12.19 3.01
CA ASP A 399 27.84 -11.47 4.15
C ASP A 399 28.63 -12.44 5.03
N GLU A 400 29.84 -12.77 4.61
CA GLU A 400 30.70 -13.73 5.33
C GLU A 400 31.15 -13.20 6.69
N LYS A 401 31.15 -11.87 6.89
CA LYS A 401 31.65 -11.24 8.12
C LYS A 401 30.59 -11.15 9.20
N ASP A 402 29.38 -10.69 8.88
CA ASP A 402 28.36 -10.49 9.91
C ASP A 402 27.42 -11.69 10.06
N ASN A 403 27.21 -12.48 9.01
CA ASN A 403 26.32 -13.64 9.06
C ASN A 403 26.70 -14.71 8.01
N PRO A 404 27.58 -15.67 8.37
CA PRO A 404 28.06 -16.70 7.44
C PRO A 404 26.97 -17.66 6.94
N PHE A 405 25.74 -17.56 7.48
CA PHE A 405 24.57 -18.34 7.06
C PHE A 405 23.56 -17.53 6.24
N LYS A 406 23.87 -16.26 5.93
CA LYS A 406 23.04 -15.42 5.07
C LYS A 406 23.52 -15.53 3.63
N GLY A 407 22.82 -16.35 2.85
CA GLY A 407 23.10 -16.51 1.43
C GLY A 407 21.87 -16.44 0.52
N GLU A 408 22.18 -16.59 -0.75
CA GLU A 408 21.25 -16.58 -1.87
C GLU A 408 21.55 -17.76 -2.81
N CYS A 409 20.49 -18.29 -3.41
CA CYS A 409 20.60 -19.35 -4.40
C CYS A 409 20.59 -18.73 -5.81
N TYR A 410 21.50 -19.18 -6.66
CA TYR A 410 21.62 -18.73 -8.04
C TYR A 410 21.57 -19.91 -9.00
N GLU A 411 21.00 -19.69 -10.18
CA GLU A 411 21.23 -20.50 -11.36
C GLU A 411 22.41 -19.90 -12.13
N VAL A 412 23.44 -20.70 -12.39
CA VAL A 412 24.73 -20.27 -12.92
C VAL A 412 25.08 -21.10 -14.16
N ASP A 413 25.76 -20.51 -15.13
CA ASP A 413 26.33 -21.27 -16.26
C ASP A 413 27.17 -22.45 -15.76
N ALA A 414 26.83 -23.67 -16.20
CA ALA A 414 27.48 -24.87 -15.71
C ALA A 414 28.95 -24.99 -16.12
N GLU A 415 29.33 -24.38 -17.25
CA GLU A 415 30.66 -24.54 -17.86
C GLU A 415 31.52 -23.29 -17.63
N LYS A 416 30.93 -22.10 -17.72
CA LYS A 416 31.65 -20.82 -17.65
C LYS A 416 31.44 -20.04 -16.34
N GLY A 417 30.61 -20.55 -15.43
CA GLY A 417 30.40 -19.95 -14.12
C GLY A 417 29.59 -18.64 -14.14
N PRO A 418 29.55 -17.91 -13.00
CA PRO A 418 28.59 -16.83 -12.78
C PRO A 418 28.82 -15.61 -13.68
N SER A 419 30.07 -15.39 -14.10
CA SER A 419 30.47 -14.31 -15.01
C SER A 419 29.85 -14.45 -16.41
N ASN A 420 29.56 -15.66 -16.87
CA ASN A 420 28.91 -15.86 -18.17
C ASN A 420 27.38 -15.84 -18.09
N TYR A 421 26.82 -16.33 -16.98
CA TYR A 421 25.41 -16.22 -16.67
C TYR A 421 25.16 -16.50 -15.20
N SER A 422 24.40 -15.64 -14.53
CA SER A 422 23.92 -15.90 -13.18
C SER A 422 22.62 -15.17 -12.86
N ILE A 423 21.59 -15.91 -12.44
CA ILE A 423 20.31 -15.35 -11.99
C ILE A 423 19.97 -15.86 -10.60
N GLN A 424 19.49 -14.97 -9.74
CA GLN A 424 19.00 -15.36 -8.41
C GLN A 424 17.70 -16.15 -8.55
N ILE A 425 17.57 -17.25 -7.81
CA ILE A 425 16.42 -18.15 -7.79
C ILE A 425 15.97 -18.41 -6.34
N SER A 426 14.84 -19.09 -6.16
CA SER A 426 14.33 -19.45 -4.82
C SER A 426 15.36 -20.28 -4.03
N ARG A 427 15.54 -19.94 -2.74
CA ARG A 427 16.49 -20.59 -1.82
C ARG A 427 16.32 -22.10 -1.76
N MET A 428 15.07 -22.57 -1.70
CA MET A 428 14.71 -23.99 -1.68
C MET A 428 15.29 -24.79 -2.85
N ARG A 429 15.60 -24.15 -3.99
CA ARG A 429 16.20 -24.86 -5.12
C ARG A 429 17.64 -25.33 -4.86
N CYS A 430 18.36 -24.68 -3.94
CA CYS A 430 19.69 -25.07 -3.48
C CYS A 430 19.67 -26.00 -2.25
N ALA A 431 18.50 -26.22 -1.64
CA ALA A 431 18.39 -27.04 -0.44
C ALA A 431 18.79 -28.51 -0.70
N PRO A 432 19.52 -29.16 0.22
CA PRO A 432 19.72 -30.60 0.17
C PRO A 432 18.37 -31.34 0.13
N LYS A 433 18.25 -32.33 -0.77
CA LYS A 433 16.98 -33.04 -0.98
C LYS A 433 16.59 -34.01 0.15
N THR A 434 17.54 -34.45 0.96
CA THR A 434 17.31 -35.49 1.98
C THR A 434 17.65 -34.99 3.38
N LYS A 435 16.92 -35.46 4.40
CA LYS A 435 17.03 -34.98 5.78
C LYS A 435 18.37 -35.32 6.43
N GLU A 436 19.02 -36.40 6.00
CA GLU A 436 20.31 -36.87 6.52
C GLU A 436 21.46 -35.92 6.13
N LYS A 437 21.26 -35.13 5.07
CA LYS A 437 22.21 -34.11 4.59
C LYS A 437 21.97 -32.73 5.22
N ILE A 438 21.03 -32.64 6.15
CA ILE A 438 20.68 -31.40 6.82
C ILE A 438 21.17 -31.45 8.28
N ASP A 439 21.63 -30.31 8.75
CA ASP A 439 21.87 -30.05 10.16
C ASP A 439 21.18 -28.75 10.60
N TYR A 440 21.02 -28.57 11.91
CA TYR A 440 20.45 -27.36 12.51
C TYR A 440 21.49 -26.70 13.42
N VAL A 441 21.73 -25.41 13.19
CA VAL A 441 22.71 -24.59 13.91
C VAL A 441 21.99 -23.36 14.48
N PHE A 442 22.12 -23.13 15.79
CA PHE A 442 21.59 -21.93 16.43
C PHE A 442 22.69 -20.88 16.54
N VAL A 443 22.43 -19.68 16.02
CA VAL A 443 23.38 -18.57 16.03
C VAL A 443 22.79 -17.47 16.91
N LYS A 444 23.49 -17.11 17.99
CA LYS A 444 23.10 -15.99 18.86
C LYS A 444 23.19 -14.67 18.10
N ASN A 445 22.31 -13.73 18.44
CA ASN A 445 22.42 -12.37 17.90
C ASN A 445 23.67 -11.67 18.46
N LYS A 446 24.13 -10.59 17.80
CA LYS A 446 25.31 -9.80 18.22
C LYS A 446 25.25 -9.32 19.68
N ASN A 447 24.05 -9.09 20.21
CA ASN A 447 23.84 -8.63 21.59
C ASN A 447 23.83 -9.77 22.63
N GLY A 448 24.07 -11.02 22.22
CA GLY A 448 23.92 -12.21 23.07
C GLY A 448 22.45 -12.58 23.37
N VAL A 449 21.51 -11.63 23.23
CA VAL A 449 20.07 -11.80 23.51
C VAL A 449 19.30 -12.36 22.30
N GLY A 450 18.69 -13.53 22.49
CA GLY A 450 18.07 -14.33 21.45
C GLY A 450 19.04 -14.88 20.41
N GLY A 451 18.48 -15.48 19.35
CA GLY A 451 19.24 -15.99 18.22
C GLY A 451 18.33 -16.54 17.14
N GLN A 452 18.93 -17.03 16.06
CA GLN A 452 18.23 -17.60 14.93
C GLN A 452 18.72 -19.01 14.66
N CYS A 453 17.78 -19.93 14.45
CA CYS A 453 18.08 -21.29 14.04
C CYS A 453 18.21 -21.32 12.52
N TYR A 454 19.25 -21.98 12.02
CA TYR A 454 19.52 -22.17 10.60
C TYR A 454 19.52 -23.66 10.29
N MET A 455 18.83 -24.00 9.20
CA MET A 455 18.92 -25.28 8.51
C MET A 455 20.09 -25.20 7.53
N VAL A 456 21.11 -26.02 7.71
CA VAL A 456 22.35 -25.96 6.93
C VAL A 456 22.63 -27.29 6.24
N ASP A 457 23.33 -27.25 5.11
CA ASP A 457 23.91 -28.47 4.54
C ASP A 457 24.94 -29.05 5.53
N ARG A 458 24.75 -30.32 5.93
CA ARG A 458 25.57 -31.00 6.92
C ARG A 458 27.01 -31.16 6.45
N LYS A 459 27.22 -31.46 5.17
CA LYS A 459 28.55 -31.74 4.61
C LYS A 459 29.46 -30.51 4.69
N THR A 460 28.90 -29.33 4.45
CA THR A 460 29.64 -28.07 4.37
C THR A 460 29.36 -27.11 5.52
N LYS A 461 28.54 -27.53 6.48
CA LYS A 461 28.13 -26.75 7.65
C LYS A 461 27.64 -25.34 7.29
N GLY A 462 26.88 -25.21 6.20
CA GLY A 462 26.28 -23.93 5.79
C GLY A 462 26.90 -23.24 4.59
N LYS A 463 28.10 -23.65 4.14
CA LYS A 463 28.78 -23.01 3.00
C LYS A 463 28.04 -23.19 1.67
N ASN A 464 27.45 -24.38 1.44
CA ASN A 464 26.71 -24.66 0.21
C ASN A 464 25.19 -24.47 0.34
N TYR A 465 24.68 -24.31 1.55
CA TYR A 465 23.27 -24.03 1.80
C TYR A 465 23.03 -23.64 3.25
N SER A 466 22.28 -22.57 3.47
CA SER A 466 21.80 -22.17 4.79
C SER A 466 20.45 -21.45 4.68
N GLU A 467 19.51 -21.77 5.55
CA GLU A 467 18.21 -21.10 5.56
C GLU A 467 17.68 -20.99 6.99
N THR A 468 17.07 -19.85 7.31
CA THR A 468 16.46 -19.62 8.62
C THR A 468 15.28 -20.56 8.87
N THR A 469 15.18 -21.12 10.07
CA THR A 469 14.10 -22.01 10.49
C THR A 469 13.65 -21.71 11.93
N GLY A 470 12.61 -22.41 12.41
CA GLY A 470 12.06 -22.22 13.75
C GLY A 470 13.00 -22.74 14.86
N ALA A 471 13.08 -22.01 15.98
CA ALA A 471 13.95 -22.34 17.11
C ALA A 471 13.74 -23.74 17.69
N SER A 472 12.52 -24.29 17.57
CA SER A 472 12.18 -25.65 18.04
C SER A 472 12.99 -26.75 17.35
N ARG A 473 13.46 -26.53 16.11
CA ARG A 473 14.31 -27.51 15.39
C ARG A 473 15.70 -27.59 16.01
N CYS A 474 16.26 -26.46 16.42
CA CYS A 474 17.52 -26.42 17.16
C CYS A 474 17.35 -26.98 18.58
N LYS A 475 16.24 -26.69 19.28
CA LYS A 475 15.94 -27.22 20.63
C LYS A 475 15.98 -28.76 20.70
N LYS A 476 15.32 -29.44 19.75
CA LYS A 476 15.33 -30.92 19.68
C LYS A 476 16.73 -31.54 19.56
N LYS A 477 17.72 -30.77 19.08
CA LYS A 477 19.12 -31.19 19.01
C LYS A 477 19.83 -30.98 20.36
N LEU A 478 19.51 -29.90 21.08
CA LEU A 478 19.96 -29.66 22.46
C LEU A 478 19.52 -30.82 23.38
N ASP A 479 18.25 -31.22 23.31
CA ASP A 479 17.69 -32.28 24.15
C ASP A 479 18.36 -33.66 23.93
N ARG A 480 19.13 -33.83 22.84
CA ARG A 480 19.84 -35.07 22.48
C ARG A 480 21.35 -34.99 22.73
N ALA A 481 21.90 -33.80 22.95
CA ALA A 481 23.33 -33.60 23.19
C ALA A 481 23.64 -33.91 24.66
N ALA A 482 24.04 -35.15 24.95
CA ALA A 482 24.40 -35.59 26.30
C ALA A 482 25.74 -35.02 26.80
N ARG A 483 26.50 -34.30 25.95
CA ARG A 483 27.80 -33.71 26.30
C ARG A 483 27.89 -32.23 25.89
N PRO A 484 28.44 -31.35 26.74
CA PRO A 484 28.65 -29.93 26.43
C PRO A 484 29.54 -29.65 25.19
N GLU A 485 30.28 -30.65 24.72
CA GLU A 485 31.22 -30.53 23.60
C GLU A 485 30.53 -30.52 22.22
N ASP A 486 29.24 -30.87 22.15
CA ASP A 486 28.47 -30.89 20.89
C ASP A 486 27.89 -29.51 20.51
N TYR A 487 28.13 -28.48 21.33
CA TYR A 487 27.67 -27.11 21.09
C TYR A 487 28.66 -26.35 20.21
N PHE A 488 28.33 -26.22 18.93
CA PHE A 488 29.08 -25.35 18.00
C PHE A 488 28.90 -23.88 18.39
N ASN A 489 29.99 -23.21 18.76
CA ASN A 489 30.01 -21.76 18.80
C ASN A 489 30.19 -21.22 17.37
N ALA A 490 29.63 -20.04 17.08
CA ALA A 490 29.78 -19.41 15.76
C ALA A 490 31.26 -19.22 15.35
N SER A 491 32.15 -19.10 16.33
CA SER A 491 33.61 -19.04 16.18
C SER A 491 34.24 -20.30 15.57
N ASP A 492 33.58 -21.46 15.66
CA ASP A 492 34.12 -22.74 15.19
C ASP A 492 33.87 -22.97 13.69
N VAL A 493 33.01 -22.15 13.09
CA VAL A 493 32.69 -22.19 11.64
C VAL A 493 33.56 -21.22 10.85
N ASN A 494 34.04 -20.15 11.50
CA ASN A 494 34.96 -19.21 10.91
C ASN A 494 35.95 -18.71 12.00
N PRO A 495 37.23 -19.11 11.96
CA PRO A 495 38.22 -18.72 12.97
C PRO A 495 38.51 -17.20 13.00
N PHE A 496 38.02 -16.45 12.00
CA PHE A 496 38.10 -14.99 11.93
C PHE A 496 36.95 -14.25 12.64
N LEU A 497 36.00 -14.95 13.27
CA LEU A 497 34.92 -14.37 14.07
C LEU A 497 35.23 -14.30 15.58
N LYS A 498 36.50 -14.48 15.97
CA LYS A 498 36.96 -14.26 17.35
C LYS A 498 37.28 -12.81 17.62
#